data_AF-A0A7G2TND4-F1
#
_entry.id   AF-A0A7G2TND4-F1
#
_cell.length_a   1.000
_cell.length_b   1.000
_cell.length_c   1.000
_cell.angle_alpha   90.00
_cell.angle_beta   90.00
_cell.angle_gamma   90.00
#
_symmetry.space_group_name_H-M   'P 1'
#
loop_
_entity.id
_entity.type
_entity.pdbx_description
1 polymer ?
#
loop_
_entity_poly.entity_id
_entity_poly.type
_entity_poly.pdbx_seq_one_letter_code
_entity_poly.pdbx_strand_id
1 'polypeptide(L)'
;MAGHGPDMPDARWPNGAKIAVQIVVNYEEGGENNILHGDAASEAFLSEITGAQPWPGQRHWNMETIYEYGSRAGFWRLQGLLTDIIGKGGVTVYGVATALARAPQQVKTMREAGWEIASHGLKWVEHKDMSPEEERVQIREAIRLHTEVTGSAPRGWYTGRCSMNTVELAAAEGDFAYIADSYADDLPYWVKAGGRDQLIVPYTMDCNDMRFAIQAGFTDGAQFEGYLKDSFDMLYTEGQRGRPKMLSIGLHCRLAGRPGRAIALKRALEHMAGHEGVWFATREEIADHWAQAHPPKAGPRPSQMDRGSFVEAFGGVFEHSPWIAEGAHALELGPHHDSAAGVHNALARVFRAATDEQRLGVLTAHPDLAGKLAAAGRLTAESSAEQAGAGLDMLTDEERANFQQLNAEYVARHGFPFIIAVKDNTKASILEAFHRRIGNDRATEFDEACRQVERIAELRLAEKLDA
;
A
#
# COMPACT_ATOMS: atom_id res chain seq x y z
N MET A 1 2.45 4.51 6.12
CA MET A 1 1.93 4.57 4.74
C MET A 1 0.42 4.62 4.84
N ALA A 2 -0.26 5.51 4.10
CA ALA A 2 -1.73 5.57 4.14
C ALA A 2 -2.39 4.34 3.49
N GLY A 3 -1.66 3.62 2.63
CA GLY A 3 -2.21 2.52 1.83
C GLY A 3 -3.32 3.04 0.93
N HIS A 4 -4.31 2.19 0.65
CA HIS A 4 -5.51 2.58 -0.07
C HIS A 4 -6.48 3.48 0.73
N GLY A 5 -6.27 3.64 2.04
CA GLY A 5 -7.12 4.48 2.90
C GLY A 5 -8.61 4.07 2.91
N PRO A 6 -9.52 4.99 3.27
CA PRO A 6 -10.96 4.71 3.28
C PRO A 6 -11.53 4.50 1.85
N ASP A 7 -10.99 5.22 0.86
CA ASP A 7 -11.47 5.27 -0.52
C ASP A 7 -10.72 4.28 -1.43
N MET A 8 -10.69 3.04 -0.95
CA MET A 8 -9.99 1.96 -1.61
C MET A 8 -10.57 1.64 -3.01
N PRO A 9 -9.71 1.31 -4.00
CA PRO A 9 -10.17 0.91 -5.31
C PRO A 9 -11.03 -0.35 -5.26
N ASP A 10 -12.13 -0.37 -6.03
CA ASP A 10 -12.85 -1.61 -6.32
C ASP A 10 -11.94 -2.51 -7.16
N ALA A 11 -11.51 -3.63 -6.58
CA ALA A 11 -10.62 -4.59 -7.21
C ALA A 11 -11.17 -5.14 -8.53
N ARG A 12 -12.49 -5.12 -8.75
CA ARG A 12 -13.17 -5.62 -9.95
C ARG A 12 -12.74 -7.03 -10.35
N TRP A 13 -12.57 -7.92 -9.37
CA TRP A 13 -12.12 -9.28 -9.62
C TRP A 13 -12.95 -9.98 -10.71
N PRO A 14 -12.34 -10.88 -11.51
CA PRO A 14 -13.01 -11.59 -12.59
C PRO A 14 -14.34 -12.19 -12.15
N ASN A 15 -15.34 -12.12 -13.02
CA ASN A 15 -16.70 -12.65 -12.80
C ASN A 15 -17.42 -12.06 -11.56
N GLY A 16 -16.98 -10.89 -11.07
CA GLY A 16 -17.58 -10.25 -9.90
C GLY A 16 -17.30 -10.97 -8.58
N ALA A 17 -16.18 -11.70 -8.52
CA ALA A 17 -15.74 -12.44 -7.34
C ALA A 17 -15.67 -11.53 -6.11
N LYS A 18 -16.11 -12.07 -4.97
CA LYS A 18 -16.14 -11.36 -3.68
C LYS A 18 -14.79 -11.41 -2.97
N ILE A 19 -13.96 -12.38 -3.32
CA ILE A 19 -12.63 -12.55 -2.78
C ILE A 19 -11.73 -13.28 -3.78
N ALA A 20 -10.48 -12.87 -3.87
CA ALA A 20 -9.42 -13.62 -4.53
C ALA A 20 -8.65 -14.43 -3.48
N VAL A 21 -8.68 -15.75 -3.54
CA VAL A 21 -7.91 -16.62 -2.63
C VAL A 21 -6.66 -17.08 -3.35
N GLN A 22 -5.51 -16.79 -2.75
CA GLN A 22 -4.21 -17.02 -3.34
C GLN A 22 -3.43 -18.00 -2.47
N ILE A 23 -3.25 -19.22 -2.96
CA ILE A 23 -2.54 -20.29 -2.24
C ILE A 23 -1.08 -20.32 -2.68
N VAL A 24 -0.16 -20.15 -1.75
CA VAL A 24 1.28 -20.22 -1.97
C VAL A 24 1.85 -21.50 -1.38
N VAL A 25 2.52 -22.31 -2.20
CA VAL A 25 3.34 -23.43 -1.74
C VAL A 25 4.80 -23.05 -1.86
N ASN A 26 5.46 -22.88 -0.72
CA ASN A 26 6.90 -22.65 -0.65
C ASN A 26 7.63 -23.98 -0.93
N TYR A 27 8.54 -23.96 -1.89
CA TYR A 27 9.42 -25.07 -2.23
C TYR A 27 10.87 -24.67 -1.96
N GLU A 28 11.31 -25.00 -0.75
CA GLU A 28 12.59 -24.55 -0.20
C GLU A 28 13.51 -25.74 0.10
N GLU A 29 12.94 -26.94 0.18
CA GLU A 29 13.60 -28.18 0.54
C GLU A 29 14.72 -28.55 -0.47
N GLY A 30 15.97 -28.47 -0.02
CA GLY A 30 17.18 -28.62 -0.82
C GLY A 30 17.89 -27.29 -1.12
N GLY A 31 17.32 -26.15 -0.72
CA GLY A 31 17.87 -24.80 -0.87
C GLY A 31 18.13 -24.06 0.46
N GLU A 32 17.83 -24.69 1.60
CA GLU A 32 18.08 -24.18 2.95
C GLU A 32 19.57 -24.17 3.34
N ASN A 33 19.88 -23.60 4.51
CA ASN A 33 21.25 -23.56 5.02
C ASN A 33 21.82 -24.97 5.23
N ASN A 34 22.92 -25.27 4.54
CA ASN A 34 23.66 -26.50 4.74
C ASN A 34 25.13 -26.32 4.33
N ILE A 35 26.06 -26.90 5.09
CA ILE A 35 27.49 -26.89 4.70
C ILE A 35 27.74 -27.60 3.36
N LEU A 36 26.88 -28.55 2.97
CA LEU A 36 26.90 -29.19 1.65
C LEU A 36 26.50 -28.23 0.52
N HIS A 37 25.84 -27.12 0.85
CA HIS A 37 25.42 -26.07 -0.07
C HIS A 37 26.39 -24.87 -0.04
N GLY A 38 27.50 -24.99 0.69
CA GLY A 38 28.50 -23.93 0.88
C GLY A 38 28.18 -22.93 2.00
N ASP A 39 27.18 -23.20 2.84
CA ASP A 39 26.84 -22.31 3.96
C ASP A 39 27.74 -22.53 5.19
N ALA A 40 27.81 -21.53 6.06
CA ALA A 40 28.64 -21.57 7.26
C ALA A 40 28.10 -22.51 8.37
N ALA A 41 26.81 -22.85 8.34
CA ALA A 41 26.14 -23.61 9.39
C ALA A 41 24.95 -24.44 8.85
N SER A 42 24.43 -25.34 9.67
CA SER A 42 23.15 -26.02 9.42
C SER A 42 21.95 -25.07 9.51
N GLU A 43 20.84 -25.44 8.88
CA GLU A 43 19.54 -24.80 9.08
C GLU A 43 19.04 -24.92 10.54
N ALA A 44 18.23 -23.94 10.92
CA ALA A 44 17.59 -23.82 12.24
C ALA A 44 16.14 -23.31 12.16
N PHE A 45 15.70 -22.81 11.01
CA PHE A 45 14.40 -22.17 10.86
C PHE A 45 13.33 -23.12 10.32
N LEU A 46 12.07 -22.83 10.65
CA LEU A 46 10.85 -23.53 10.19
C LEU A 46 10.94 -25.06 10.14
N SER A 47 11.11 -25.67 11.30
CA SER A 47 11.09 -27.13 11.49
C SER A 47 10.30 -27.49 12.75
N GLU A 48 10.14 -28.80 12.99
CA GLU A 48 9.54 -29.29 14.25
C GLU A 48 10.41 -29.00 15.49
N ILE A 49 11.68 -28.64 15.29
CA ILE A 49 12.63 -28.31 16.36
C ILE A 49 12.54 -26.81 16.63
N THR A 50 11.44 -26.39 17.26
CA THR A 50 11.22 -24.98 17.58
C THR A 50 12.35 -24.43 18.47
N GLY A 51 12.92 -23.29 18.09
CA GLY A 51 14.06 -22.69 18.79
C GLY A 51 15.42 -23.33 18.49
N ALA A 52 15.52 -24.20 17.48
CA ALA A 52 16.81 -24.70 17.01
C ALA A 52 17.80 -23.55 16.73
N GLN A 53 19.07 -23.82 17.03
CA GLN A 53 20.18 -22.91 16.72
C GLN A 53 21.00 -23.50 15.57
N PRO A 54 21.53 -22.67 14.65
CA PRO A 54 22.43 -23.14 13.61
C PRO A 54 23.65 -23.83 14.24
N TRP A 55 24.14 -24.91 13.63
CA TRP A 55 25.37 -25.58 14.07
C TRP A 55 26.53 -25.18 13.15
N PRO A 56 27.44 -24.29 13.59
CA PRO A 56 28.54 -23.82 12.74
C PRO A 56 29.45 -24.96 12.30
N GLY A 57 29.78 -24.99 11.01
CA GLY A 57 30.67 -25.99 10.39
C GLY A 57 30.16 -27.44 10.45
N GLN A 58 28.89 -27.65 10.80
CA GLN A 58 28.32 -28.98 11.05
C GLN A 58 27.01 -29.18 10.30
N ARG A 59 26.68 -30.45 10.06
CA ARG A 59 25.37 -30.89 9.59
C ARG A 59 24.46 -31.16 10.78
N HIS A 60 23.17 -30.87 10.62
CA HIS A 60 22.16 -31.16 11.63
C HIS A 60 21.20 -32.22 11.09
N TRP A 61 21.49 -33.48 11.42
CA TRP A 61 20.77 -34.64 10.86
C TRP A 61 19.24 -34.55 11.00
N ASN A 62 18.74 -34.23 12.19
CA ASN A 62 17.30 -34.13 12.41
C ASN A 62 16.67 -33.01 11.55
N MET A 63 17.35 -31.87 11.43
CA MET A 63 16.89 -30.77 10.57
C MET A 63 16.81 -31.19 9.11
N GLU A 64 17.87 -31.78 8.58
CA GLU A 64 17.92 -32.24 7.18
C GLU A 64 16.78 -33.23 6.89
N THR A 65 16.58 -34.23 7.75
CA THR A 65 15.50 -35.21 7.54
C THR A 65 14.08 -34.62 7.69
N ILE A 66 13.93 -33.51 8.43
CA ILE A 66 12.66 -32.76 8.49
C ILE A 66 12.42 -32.05 7.16
N TYR A 67 13.44 -31.41 6.59
CA TYR A 67 13.34 -30.78 5.26
C TYR A 67 13.10 -31.83 4.17
N GLU A 68 13.80 -32.95 4.18
CA GLU A 68 13.58 -34.06 3.25
C GLU A 68 12.13 -34.55 3.25
N TYR A 69 11.42 -34.51 4.39
CA TYR A 69 10.00 -34.87 4.42
C TYR A 69 9.16 -34.03 3.46
N GLY A 70 9.45 -32.73 3.36
CA GLY A 70 8.73 -31.83 2.48
C GLY A 70 8.86 -32.23 1.02
N SER A 71 10.09 -32.44 0.54
CA SER A 71 10.34 -32.84 -0.86
C SER A 71 9.90 -34.28 -1.18
N ARG A 72 9.98 -35.20 -0.20
CA ARG A 72 9.71 -36.63 -0.40
C ARG A 72 8.25 -37.03 -0.25
N ALA A 73 7.49 -36.34 0.60
CA ALA A 73 6.11 -36.73 0.94
C ALA A 73 5.15 -35.55 1.07
N GLY A 74 5.59 -34.44 1.66
CA GLY A 74 4.76 -33.27 1.90
C GLY A 74 4.23 -32.63 0.62
N PHE A 75 5.12 -32.39 -0.35
CA PHE A 75 4.79 -31.84 -1.66
C PHE A 75 3.71 -32.65 -2.38
N TRP A 76 3.87 -33.98 -2.47
CA TRP A 76 2.93 -34.86 -3.16
C TRP A 76 1.54 -34.85 -2.51
N ARG A 77 1.49 -34.79 -1.17
CA ARG A 77 0.22 -34.67 -0.45
C ARG A 77 -0.47 -33.34 -0.71
N LEU A 78 0.27 -32.23 -0.65
CA LEU A 78 -0.28 -30.91 -0.93
C LEU A 78 -0.75 -30.80 -2.38
N GLN A 79 0.05 -31.27 -3.35
CA GLN A 79 -0.31 -31.23 -4.76
C GLN A 79 -1.60 -32.00 -5.04
N GLY A 80 -1.75 -33.23 -4.53
CA GLY A 80 -2.98 -34.00 -4.66
C GLY A 80 -4.17 -33.30 -4.00
N LEU A 81 -4.02 -32.89 -2.73
CA LEU A 81 -5.08 -32.21 -1.97
C LEU A 81 -5.58 -30.94 -2.65
N LEU A 82 -4.66 -30.07 -3.10
CA LEU A 82 -5.02 -28.83 -3.78
C LEU A 82 -5.72 -29.13 -5.11
N THR A 83 -5.19 -30.07 -5.88
CA THR A 83 -5.80 -30.47 -7.17
C THR A 83 -7.22 -31.01 -6.99
N ASP A 84 -7.46 -31.80 -5.93
CA ASP A 84 -8.77 -32.40 -5.66
C ASP A 84 -9.82 -31.34 -5.25
N ILE A 85 -9.41 -30.27 -4.56
CA ILE A 85 -10.33 -29.26 -4.02
C ILE A 85 -10.55 -28.09 -4.98
N ILE A 86 -9.47 -27.53 -5.54
CA ILE A 86 -9.52 -26.30 -6.36
C ILE A 86 -9.27 -26.56 -7.86
N GLY A 87 -8.91 -27.79 -8.24
CA GLY A 87 -8.57 -28.13 -9.62
C GLY A 87 -7.13 -27.82 -10.00
N LYS A 88 -6.86 -27.76 -11.31
CA LYS A 88 -5.56 -27.33 -11.87
C LYS A 88 -5.51 -25.81 -11.98
N GLY A 89 -4.34 -25.22 -11.78
CA GLY A 89 -4.15 -23.76 -11.69
C GLY A 89 -4.42 -23.20 -10.29
N GLY A 90 -4.50 -21.88 -10.16
CA GLY A 90 -4.87 -21.20 -8.90
C GLY A 90 -3.88 -21.32 -7.74
N VAL A 91 -2.69 -21.88 -7.97
CA VAL A 91 -1.62 -22.06 -6.98
C VAL A 91 -0.34 -21.43 -7.49
N THR A 92 0.33 -20.69 -6.62
CA THR A 92 1.67 -20.16 -6.87
C THR A 92 2.69 -20.92 -6.04
N VAL A 93 3.79 -21.32 -6.66
CA VAL A 93 4.97 -21.85 -5.97
C VAL A 93 5.94 -20.71 -5.74
N TYR A 94 6.39 -20.54 -4.50
CA TYR A 94 7.61 -19.79 -4.21
C TYR A 94 8.77 -20.79 -4.22
N GLY A 95 9.45 -20.86 -5.36
CA GLY A 95 10.50 -21.84 -5.61
C GLY A 95 11.89 -21.25 -5.45
N VAL A 96 12.63 -21.76 -4.47
CA VAL A 96 14.05 -21.41 -4.29
C VAL A 96 14.83 -22.04 -5.45
N ALA A 97 15.58 -21.25 -6.20
CA ALA A 97 16.15 -21.71 -7.48
C ALA A 97 17.04 -22.96 -7.32
N THR A 98 17.85 -23.02 -6.26
CA THR A 98 18.68 -24.20 -5.95
C THR A 98 17.87 -25.43 -5.52
N ALA A 99 16.73 -25.25 -4.84
CA ALA A 99 15.82 -26.34 -4.49
C ALA A 99 15.12 -26.90 -5.75
N LEU A 100 14.64 -26.02 -6.63
CA LEU A 100 14.04 -26.40 -7.92
C LEU A 100 15.04 -27.20 -8.79
N ALA A 101 16.31 -26.77 -8.86
CA ALA A 101 17.36 -27.47 -9.59
C ALA A 101 17.60 -28.90 -9.09
N ARG A 102 17.34 -29.17 -7.81
CA ARG A 102 17.50 -30.48 -7.16
C ARG A 102 16.25 -31.34 -7.25
N ALA A 103 15.14 -30.81 -7.77
CA ALA A 103 13.82 -31.43 -7.73
C ALA A 103 13.11 -31.46 -9.10
N PRO A 104 13.74 -32.03 -10.15
CA PRO A 104 13.19 -31.98 -11.51
C PRO A 104 11.82 -32.64 -11.64
N GLN A 105 11.53 -33.68 -10.84
CA GLN A 105 10.24 -34.37 -10.87
C GLN A 105 9.11 -33.48 -10.29
N GLN A 106 9.41 -32.73 -9.23
CA GLN A 106 8.47 -31.78 -8.62
C GLN A 106 8.23 -30.59 -9.55
N VAL A 107 9.29 -30.03 -10.16
CA VAL A 107 9.17 -28.95 -11.16
C VAL A 107 8.28 -29.39 -12.32
N LYS A 108 8.50 -30.60 -12.86
CA LYS A 108 7.63 -31.16 -13.91
C LYS A 108 6.17 -31.22 -13.45
N THR A 109 5.91 -31.73 -12.25
CA THR A 109 4.55 -31.82 -11.70
C THR A 109 3.90 -30.45 -11.48
N MET A 110 4.63 -29.45 -10.99
CA MET A 110 4.12 -28.08 -10.84
C MET A 110 3.63 -27.53 -12.19
N ARG A 111 4.41 -27.73 -13.26
CA ARG A 111 4.04 -27.32 -14.63
C ARG A 111 2.82 -28.08 -15.16
N GLU A 112 2.77 -29.40 -14.97
CA GLU A 112 1.62 -30.23 -15.41
C GLU A 112 0.32 -29.93 -14.64
N ALA A 113 0.44 -29.41 -13.41
CA ALA A 113 -0.67 -28.92 -12.59
C ALA A 113 -1.10 -27.49 -12.97
N GLY A 114 -0.37 -26.81 -13.86
CA GLY A 114 -0.64 -25.43 -14.25
C GLY A 114 -0.37 -24.43 -13.13
N TRP A 115 0.49 -24.77 -12.17
CA TRP A 115 0.87 -23.85 -11.09
C TRP A 115 1.85 -22.80 -11.61
N GLU A 116 1.70 -21.56 -11.15
CA GLU A 116 2.74 -20.53 -11.34
C GLU A 116 3.99 -20.96 -10.54
N ILE A 117 5.19 -20.79 -11.11
CA ILE A 117 6.45 -20.96 -10.37
C ILE A 117 7.14 -19.60 -10.30
N ALA A 118 6.96 -18.89 -9.19
CA ALA A 118 7.63 -17.63 -8.90
C ALA A 118 8.97 -17.87 -8.20
N SER A 119 9.88 -16.88 -8.32
CA SER A 119 11.19 -16.97 -7.70
C SER A 119 11.09 -16.75 -6.19
N HIS A 120 11.71 -17.65 -5.43
CA HIS A 120 11.93 -17.48 -3.99
C HIS A 120 13.41 -17.21 -3.64
N GLY A 121 14.12 -16.50 -4.53
CA GLY A 121 15.55 -16.26 -4.40
C GLY A 121 16.41 -17.46 -4.80
N LEU A 122 17.73 -17.27 -4.71
CA LEU A 122 18.71 -18.30 -5.09
C LEU A 122 18.76 -19.44 -4.08
N LYS A 123 18.84 -19.06 -2.81
CA LYS A 123 18.88 -19.93 -1.62
C LYS A 123 17.91 -19.41 -0.58
N TRP A 124 17.47 -20.28 0.30
CA TRP A 124 16.63 -19.91 1.43
C TRP A 124 17.50 -19.49 2.61
N VAL A 125 18.02 -18.26 2.57
CA VAL A 125 18.89 -17.67 3.60
C VAL A 125 18.40 -16.28 4.04
N GLU A 126 18.99 -15.71 5.09
CA GLU A 126 18.67 -14.35 5.52
C GLU A 126 19.50 -13.31 4.76
N HIS A 127 18.82 -12.26 4.25
CA HIS A 127 19.45 -11.19 3.48
C HIS A 127 19.67 -9.90 4.29
N LYS A 128 19.19 -9.84 5.54
CA LYS A 128 19.18 -8.62 6.37
C LYS A 128 20.48 -7.80 6.33
N ASP A 129 21.62 -8.48 6.44
CA ASP A 129 22.95 -7.86 6.50
C ASP A 129 23.76 -8.04 5.19
N MET A 130 23.12 -8.52 4.11
CA MET A 130 23.77 -8.73 2.82
C MET A 130 24.05 -7.39 2.14
N SER A 131 25.25 -7.25 1.55
CA SER A 131 25.57 -6.04 0.81
C SER A 131 24.70 -5.92 -0.47
N PRO A 132 24.37 -4.69 -0.92
CA PRO A 132 23.63 -4.51 -2.16
C PRO A 132 24.29 -5.17 -3.39
N GLU A 133 25.63 -5.22 -3.42
CA GLU A 133 26.41 -5.85 -4.48
C GLU A 133 26.22 -7.38 -4.50
N GLU A 134 26.35 -8.03 -3.34
CA GLU A 134 26.15 -9.47 -3.21
C GLU A 134 24.71 -9.87 -3.49
N GLU A 135 23.75 -9.13 -2.93
CA GLU A 135 22.33 -9.40 -3.13
C GLU A 135 21.92 -9.29 -4.61
N ARG A 136 22.42 -8.27 -5.31
CA ARG A 136 22.23 -8.13 -6.76
C ARG A 136 22.76 -9.33 -7.55
N VAL A 137 23.95 -9.83 -7.21
CA VAL A 137 24.52 -11.01 -7.85
C VAL A 137 23.64 -12.24 -7.59
N GLN A 138 23.16 -12.42 -6.37
CA GLN A 138 22.26 -13.54 -6.04
C GLN A 138 20.91 -13.43 -6.76
N ILE A 139 20.35 -12.23 -6.90
CA ILE A 139 19.10 -12.00 -7.65
C ILE A 139 19.27 -12.42 -9.12
N ARG A 140 20.33 -11.94 -9.77
CA ARG A 140 20.62 -12.30 -11.18
C ARG A 140 20.82 -13.80 -11.35
N GLU A 141 21.55 -14.42 -10.43
CA GLU A 141 21.81 -15.85 -10.47
C GLU A 141 20.55 -16.69 -10.20
N ALA A 142 19.68 -16.23 -9.29
CA ALA A 142 18.37 -16.84 -9.07
C ALA A 142 17.53 -16.80 -10.34
N ILE A 143 17.44 -15.65 -11.01
CA ILE A 143 16.69 -15.50 -12.28
C ILE A 143 17.25 -16.43 -13.35
N ARG A 144 18.57 -16.47 -13.52
CA ARG A 144 19.25 -17.35 -14.49
C ARG A 144 18.94 -18.82 -14.22
N LEU A 145 19.24 -19.30 -13.01
CA LEU A 145 19.04 -20.71 -12.66
C LEU A 145 17.56 -21.10 -12.69
N HIS A 146 16.67 -20.24 -12.21
CA HIS A 146 15.23 -20.44 -12.30
C HIS A 146 14.80 -20.65 -13.75
N THR A 147 15.27 -19.78 -14.67
CA THR A 147 14.99 -19.90 -16.10
C THR A 147 15.46 -21.23 -16.69
N GLU A 148 16.64 -21.70 -16.29
CA GLU A 148 17.19 -22.97 -16.76
C GLU A 148 16.38 -24.18 -16.29
N VAL A 149 15.88 -24.16 -15.05
CA VAL A 149 15.18 -25.32 -14.45
C VAL A 149 13.70 -25.35 -14.78
N THR A 150 13.04 -24.19 -14.90
CA THR A 150 11.60 -24.11 -15.22
C THR A 150 11.34 -23.89 -16.70
N GLY A 151 12.33 -23.45 -17.47
CA GLY A 151 12.23 -23.17 -18.91
C GLY A 151 11.72 -21.77 -19.26
N SER A 152 11.47 -20.91 -18.28
CA SER A 152 11.08 -19.51 -18.48
C SER A 152 11.52 -18.64 -17.31
N ALA A 153 11.78 -17.36 -17.56
CA ALA A 153 12.10 -16.43 -16.48
C ALA A 153 10.91 -16.30 -15.50
N PRO A 154 11.18 -16.18 -14.19
CA PRO A 154 10.12 -15.98 -13.20
C PRO A 154 9.46 -14.61 -13.39
N ARG A 155 8.12 -14.57 -13.32
CA ARG A 155 7.35 -13.31 -13.35
C ARG A 155 7.10 -12.72 -11.97
N GLY A 156 7.19 -13.52 -10.91
CA GLY A 156 7.03 -13.10 -9.52
C GLY A 156 8.32 -13.25 -8.73
N TRP A 157 8.51 -12.37 -7.74
CA TRP A 157 9.63 -12.44 -6.78
C TRP A 157 9.15 -12.34 -5.34
N TYR A 158 9.70 -13.20 -4.48
CA TYR A 158 9.56 -13.12 -3.03
C TYR A 158 10.85 -13.60 -2.36
N THR A 159 11.39 -12.87 -1.40
CA THR A 159 12.60 -13.29 -0.65
C THR A 159 12.24 -13.78 0.75
N GLY A 160 11.22 -13.18 1.36
CA GLY A 160 10.80 -13.43 2.73
C GLY A 160 11.73 -12.76 3.73
N ARG A 161 12.91 -13.34 3.97
CA ARG A 161 13.92 -12.78 4.89
C ARG A 161 14.79 -11.73 4.19
N CYS A 162 14.13 -10.70 3.67
CA CYS A 162 14.70 -9.67 2.81
C CYS A 162 15.60 -8.67 3.56
N SER A 163 16.51 -8.03 2.82
CA SER A 163 17.20 -6.79 3.22
C SER A 163 16.35 -5.55 2.89
N MET A 164 16.76 -4.36 3.36
CA MET A 164 16.14 -3.10 2.94
C MET A 164 16.38 -2.73 1.46
N ASN A 165 17.30 -3.41 0.78
CA ASN A 165 17.62 -3.17 -0.64
C ASN A 165 16.83 -4.09 -1.58
N THR A 166 16.29 -5.20 -1.07
CA THR A 166 15.74 -6.31 -1.86
C THR A 166 14.71 -5.88 -2.89
N VAL A 167 13.71 -5.07 -2.50
CA VAL A 167 12.63 -4.66 -3.41
C VAL A 167 13.17 -3.78 -4.53
N GLU A 168 14.08 -2.84 -4.20
CA GLU A 168 14.72 -1.96 -5.18
C GLU A 168 15.58 -2.76 -6.16
N LEU A 169 16.39 -3.69 -5.65
CA LEU A 169 17.26 -4.53 -6.46
C LEU A 169 16.46 -5.51 -7.33
N ALA A 170 15.47 -6.19 -6.77
CA ALA A 170 14.64 -7.13 -7.54
C ALA A 170 13.88 -6.41 -8.67
N ALA A 171 13.33 -5.22 -8.40
CA ALA A 171 12.66 -4.41 -9.41
C ALA A 171 13.62 -3.89 -10.50
N ALA A 172 14.89 -3.63 -10.16
CA ALA A 172 15.91 -3.16 -11.11
C ALA A 172 16.48 -4.29 -11.98
N GLU A 173 16.62 -5.50 -11.42
CA GLU A 173 17.35 -6.60 -12.05
C GLU A 173 16.46 -7.58 -12.80
N GLY A 174 15.18 -7.68 -12.45
CA GLY A 174 14.22 -8.59 -13.08
C GLY A 174 13.02 -7.86 -13.68
N ASP A 175 12.46 -8.40 -14.76
CA ASP A 175 11.22 -7.92 -15.34
C ASP A 175 10.00 -8.59 -14.69
N PHE A 176 9.85 -8.39 -13.37
CA PHE A 176 8.79 -9.01 -12.59
C PHE A 176 7.45 -8.29 -12.78
N ALA A 177 6.39 -9.06 -13.01
CA ALA A 177 5.01 -8.60 -12.96
C ALA A 177 4.62 -8.17 -11.54
N TYR A 178 5.17 -8.82 -10.51
CA TYR A 178 4.99 -8.43 -9.12
C TYR A 178 6.16 -8.80 -8.21
N ILE A 179 6.28 -8.07 -7.10
CA ILE A 179 7.11 -8.43 -5.95
C ILE A 179 6.19 -8.63 -4.73
N ALA A 180 6.49 -9.61 -3.88
CA ALA A 180 5.65 -9.96 -2.74
C ALA A 180 6.29 -9.77 -1.36
N ASP A 181 7.48 -9.16 -1.29
CA ASP A 181 8.17 -8.80 -0.03
C ASP A 181 7.49 -7.61 0.68
N SER A 182 6.19 -7.76 0.98
CA SER A 182 5.38 -6.84 1.77
C SER A 182 4.21 -7.57 2.42
N TYR A 183 3.81 -7.09 3.60
CA TYR A 183 2.69 -7.63 4.38
C TYR A 183 1.70 -6.52 4.76
N ALA A 184 1.69 -5.42 4.00
CA ALA A 184 1.16 -4.14 4.45
C ALA A 184 -0.26 -3.80 3.96
N ASP A 185 -0.93 -4.67 3.20
CA ASP A 185 -2.26 -4.39 2.65
C ASP A 185 -3.00 -5.69 2.25
N ASP A 186 -4.31 -5.60 2.09
CA ASP A 186 -5.21 -6.68 1.63
C ASP A 186 -5.46 -6.63 0.10
N LEU A 187 -4.80 -5.69 -0.58
CA LEU A 187 -4.85 -5.49 -2.04
C LEU A 187 -3.47 -5.18 -2.63
N PRO A 188 -3.26 -5.47 -3.92
CA PRO A 188 -2.08 -5.00 -4.63
C PRO A 188 -1.96 -3.48 -4.66
N TYR A 189 -0.73 -2.97 -4.73
CA TYR A 189 -0.46 -1.54 -4.84
C TYR A 189 0.87 -1.26 -5.56
N TRP A 190 0.98 -0.11 -6.20
CA TRP A 190 2.17 0.28 -6.96
C TRP A 190 3.19 1.05 -6.11
N VAL A 191 4.45 0.67 -6.21
CA VAL A 191 5.58 1.41 -5.62
C VAL A 191 6.54 1.89 -6.71
N LYS A 192 7.31 2.94 -6.42
CA LYS A 192 8.46 3.30 -7.26
C LYS A 192 9.65 2.51 -6.74
N ALA A 193 10.13 1.57 -7.56
CA ALA A 193 11.28 0.76 -7.23
C ALA A 193 12.02 0.36 -8.52
N GLY A 194 13.35 0.30 -8.48
CA GLY A 194 14.19 -0.07 -9.62
C GLY A 194 14.04 0.87 -10.82
N GLY A 195 13.72 2.15 -10.56
CA GLY A 195 13.47 3.15 -11.60
C GLY A 195 12.14 3.00 -12.34
N ARG A 196 11.21 2.14 -11.89
CA ARG A 196 9.91 1.90 -12.52
C ARG A 196 8.75 1.84 -11.51
N ASP A 197 7.52 1.81 -12.01
CA ASP A 197 6.38 1.40 -11.20
C ASP A 197 6.38 -0.12 -11.09
N GLN A 198 6.64 -0.60 -9.87
CA GLN A 198 6.65 -2.02 -9.55
C GLN A 198 5.38 -2.35 -8.78
N LEU A 199 4.64 -3.35 -9.24
CA LEU A 199 3.48 -3.84 -8.50
C LEU A 199 3.96 -4.64 -7.30
N ILE A 200 3.43 -4.28 -6.13
CA ILE A 200 3.46 -5.12 -4.94
C ILE A 200 2.14 -5.87 -4.89
N VAL A 201 2.23 -7.20 -4.85
CA VAL A 201 1.11 -8.04 -4.42
C VAL A 201 1.51 -8.47 -3.00
N PRO A 202 0.82 -8.05 -1.93
CA PRO A 202 1.22 -8.38 -0.55
C PRO A 202 1.05 -9.86 -0.22
N TYR A 203 1.92 -10.38 0.67
CA TYR A 203 1.88 -11.74 1.19
C TYR A 203 1.46 -11.75 2.67
N THR A 204 1.61 -12.89 3.36
CA THR A 204 1.14 -13.10 4.74
C THR A 204 2.18 -13.81 5.61
N MET A 205 2.23 -13.39 6.88
CA MET A 205 2.95 -14.09 7.96
C MET A 205 2.01 -14.73 8.98
N ASP A 206 0.71 -14.47 8.88
CA ASP A 206 -0.32 -14.85 9.84
C ASP A 206 -1.21 -15.99 9.31
N CYS A 207 -1.77 -15.86 8.10
CA CYS A 207 -2.42 -16.93 7.34
C CYS A 207 -1.37 -17.87 6.71
N ASN A 208 -0.42 -18.32 7.53
CA ASN A 208 0.78 -19.01 7.08
C ASN A 208 1.09 -20.19 8.03
N ASP A 209 1.28 -21.39 7.47
CA ASP A 209 1.58 -22.59 8.24
C ASP A 209 2.96 -22.55 8.91
N MET A 210 3.83 -21.59 8.58
CA MET A 210 5.07 -21.32 9.31
C MET A 210 4.82 -21.12 10.81
N ARG A 211 3.61 -20.67 11.17
CA ARG A 211 3.18 -20.49 12.57
C ARG A 211 3.22 -21.82 13.35
N PHE A 212 3.14 -22.98 12.71
CA PHE A 212 3.35 -24.27 13.40
C PHE A 212 4.79 -24.48 13.91
N ALA A 213 5.76 -23.74 13.39
CA ALA A 213 7.18 -23.94 13.62
C ALA A 213 7.86 -22.78 14.37
N ILE A 214 7.07 -21.91 15.02
CA ILE A 214 7.56 -20.81 15.87
C ILE A 214 6.99 -20.91 17.28
N GLN A 215 7.68 -20.30 18.25
CA GLN A 215 7.33 -20.42 19.68
C GLN A 215 5.93 -19.92 20.05
N ALA A 216 5.37 -18.96 19.29
CA ALA A 216 4.06 -18.34 19.54
C ALA A 216 3.09 -18.50 18.35
N GLY A 217 3.04 -19.69 17.75
CA GLY A 217 2.07 -19.97 16.68
C GLY A 217 1.18 -21.17 16.98
N PHE A 218 0.67 -21.81 15.93
CA PHE A 218 -0.38 -22.82 16.05
C PHE A 218 0.15 -24.11 16.69
N THR A 219 -0.52 -24.58 17.74
CA THR A 219 -0.20 -25.84 18.42
C THR A 219 -0.89 -27.05 17.79
N ASP A 220 -1.99 -26.83 17.07
CA ASP A 220 -2.75 -27.88 16.40
C ASP A 220 -3.43 -27.41 15.11
N GLY A 221 -3.97 -28.35 14.35
CA GLY A 221 -4.65 -28.07 13.09
C GLY A 221 -5.94 -27.26 13.25
N ALA A 222 -6.66 -27.37 14.37
CA ALA A 222 -7.93 -26.67 14.56
C ALA A 222 -7.72 -25.16 14.66
N GLN A 223 -6.62 -24.72 15.28
CA GLN A 223 -6.27 -23.30 15.33
C GLN A 223 -5.97 -22.72 13.95
N PHE A 224 -5.20 -23.43 13.11
CA PHE A 224 -4.92 -22.98 11.75
C PHE A 224 -6.18 -22.98 10.88
N GLU A 225 -7.00 -24.03 10.98
CA GLU A 225 -8.29 -24.12 10.28
C GLU A 225 -9.20 -22.95 10.67
N GLY A 226 -9.38 -22.69 11.96
CA GLY A 226 -10.21 -21.60 12.46
C GLY A 226 -9.72 -20.25 11.98
N TYR A 227 -8.40 -19.99 12.08
CA TYR A 227 -7.81 -18.73 11.63
C TYR A 227 -8.03 -18.48 10.13
N LEU A 228 -7.79 -19.49 9.28
CA LEU A 228 -8.03 -19.37 7.85
C LEU A 228 -9.50 -19.11 7.51
N LYS A 229 -10.43 -19.76 8.21
CA LYS A 229 -11.88 -19.57 8.00
C LYS A 229 -12.32 -18.18 8.44
N ASP A 230 -11.90 -17.72 9.61
CA ASP A 230 -12.26 -16.40 10.14
C ASP A 230 -11.72 -15.29 9.23
N SER A 231 -10.47 -15.40 8.75
CA SER A 231 -9.88 -14.47 7.79
C SER A 231 -10.63 -14.45 6.46
N PHE A 232 -11.02 -15.63 5.94
CA PHE A 232 -11.83 -15.72 4.74
C PHE A 232 -13.22 -15.11 4.94
N ASP A 233 -13.94 -15.48 6.00
CA ASP A 233 -15.31 -15.03 6.25
C ASP A 233 -15.39 -13.51 6.42
N MET A 234 -14.38 -12.90 7.07
CA MET A 234 -14.28 -11.45 7.20
C MET A 234 -14.11 -10.78 5.83
N LEU A 235 -13.09 -11.17 5.05
CA LEU A 235 -12.81 -10.58 3.75
C LEU A 235 -13.94 -10.85 2.73
N TYR A 236 -14.55 -12.02 2.79
CA TYR A 236 -15.69 -12.38 1.96
C TYR A 236 -16.91 -11.51 2.29
N THR A 237 -17.18 -11.23 3.57
CA THR A 237 -18.24 -10.30 4.00
C THR A 237 -18.00 -8.88 3.49
N GLU A 238 -16.75 -8.40 3.51
CA GLU A 238 -16.40 -7.11 2.90
C GLU A 238 -16.62 -7.12 1.38
N GLY A 239 -16.23 -8.20 0.72
CA GLY A 239 -16.49 -8.43 -0.70
C GLY A 239 -17.97 -8.39 -1.06
N GLN A 240 -18.82 -9.02 -0.25
CA GLN A 240 -20.27 -8.96 -0.42
C GLN A 240 -20.84 -7.53 -0.28
N ARG A 241 -20.17 -6.67 0.49
CA ARG A 241 -20.49 -5.24 0.63
C ARG A 241 -19.88 -4.37 -0.48
N GLY A 242 -19.34 -4.97 -1.54
CA GLY A 242 -18.76 -4.26 -2.67
C GLY A 242 -17.31 -3.81 -2.45
N ARG A 243 -16.62 -4.37 -1.45
CA ARG A 243 -15.20 -4.09 -1.17
C ARG A 243 -14.37 -5.38 -1.22
N PRO A 244 -14.30 -6.07 -2.37
CA PRO A 244 -13.56 -7.33 -2.47
C PRO A 244 -12.05 -7.14 -2.24
N LYS A 245 -11.40 -8.19 -1.74
CA LYS A 245 -9.98 -8.24 -1.33
C LYS A 245 -9.31 -9.51 -1.81
N MET A 246 -8.01 -9.63 -1.56
CA MET A 246 -7.30 -10.90 -1.67
C MET A 246 -6.95 -11.49 -0.30
N LEU A 247 -6.89 -12.82 -0.22
CA LEU A 247 -6.40 -13.57 0.92
C LEU A 247 -5.22 -14.43 0.47
N SER A 248 -4.02 -14.17 1.00
CA SER A 248 -2.88 -15.05 0.79
C SER A 248 -2.88 -16.18 1.83
N ILE A 249 -2.54 -17.40 1.42
CA ILE A 249 -2.36 -18.56 2.31
C ILE A 249 -0.97 -19.15 2.06
N GLY A 250 -0.09 -19.03 3.06
CA GLY A 250 1.28 -19.55 2.99
C GLY A 250 1.39 -20.99 3.47
N LEU A 251 1.95 -21.86 2.64
CA LEU A 251 2.15 -23.29 2.93
C LEU A 251 3.60 -23.69 2.71
N HIS A 252 4.14 -24.56 3.56
CA HIS A 252 5.47 -25.15 3.38
C HIS A 252 5.34 -26.67 3.29
N CYS A 253 6.04 -27.28 2.31
CA CYS A 253 5.91 -28.71 2.06
C CYS A 253 6.21 -29.56 3.30
N ARG A 254 7.28 -29.22 4.04
CA ARG A 254 7.66 -29.91 5.29
C ARG A 254 6.70 -29.69 6.47
N LEU A 255 5.84 -28.67 6.44
CA LEU A 255 4.91 -28.31 7.50
C LEU A 255 3.48 -28.74 7.17
N ALA A 256 2.72 -27.98 6.35
CA ALA A 256 1.35 -28.30 5.97
C ALA A 256 1.21 -29.66 5.29
N GLY A 257 2.28 -30.16 4.66
CA GLY A 257 2.31 -31.51 4.11
C GLY A 257 2.23 -32.63 5.15
N ARG A 258 2.40 -32.35 6.46
CA ARG A 258 2.22 -33.33 7.54
C ARG A 258 0.73 -33.72 7.66
N PRO A 259 0.36 -35.00 7.86
CA PRO A 259 -1.03 -35.44 7.76
C PRO A 259 -2.00 -34.69 8.70
N GLY A 260 -1.58 -34.44 9.94
CA GLY A 260 -2.41 -33.73 10.92
C GLY A 260 -2.66 -32.26 10.59
N ARG A 261 -1.73 -31.60 9.87
CA ARG A 261 -1.90 -30.22 9.39
C ARG A 261 -2.65 -30.19 8.06
N ALA A 262 -2.36 -31.13 7.16
CA ALA A 262 -3.03 -31.27 5.87
C ALA A 262 -4.55 -31.46 6.00
N ILE A 263 -5.03 -32.22 6.99
CA ILE A 263 -6.47 -32.42 7.17
C ILE A 263 -7.19 -31.16 7.67
N ALA A 264 -6.50 -30.27 8.40
CA ALA A 264 -7.02 -28.95 8.76
C ALA A 264 -7.08 -28.02 7.54
N LEU A 265 -6.00 -27.97 6.75
CA LEU A 265 -5.96 -27.22 5.50
C LEU A 265 -7.10 -27.67 4.56
N LYS A 266 -7.30 -28.98 4.38
CA LYS A 266 -8.40 -29.52 3.57
C LYS A 266 -9.74 -28.94 3.98
N ARG A 267 -10.06 -28.96 5.28
CA ARG A 267 -11.35 -28.47 5.81
C ARG A 267 -11.51 -26.96 5.64
N ALA A 268 -10.43 -26.19 5.71
CA ALA A 268 -10.47 -24.75 5.43
C ALA A 268 -10.71 -24.48 3.94
N LEU A 269 -10.01 -25.19 3.04
CA LEU A 269 -10.17 -25.01 1.60
C LEU A 269 -11.55 -25.48 1.10
N GLU A 270 -12.09 -26.57 1.63
CA GLU A 270 -13.46 -27.02 1.31
C GLU A 270 -14.52 -26.00 1.76
N HIS A 271 -14.30 -25.32 2.89
CA HIS A 271 -15.15 -24.22 3.32
C HIS A 271 -15.12 -23.07 2.31
N MET A 272 -13.92 -22.63 1.92
CA MET A 272 -13.76 -21.55 0.93
C MET A 272 -14.39 -21.92 -0.43
N ALA A 273 -14.09 -23.12 -0.94
CA ALA A 273 -14.61 -23.60 -2.22
C ALA A 273 -16.14 -23.81 -2.22
N GLY A 274 -16.75 -23.96 -1.04
CA GLY A 274 -18.21 -24.03 -0.87
C GLY A 274 -18.95 -22.70 -1.04
N HIS A 275 -18.24 -21.58 -1.16
CA HIS A 275 -18.83 -20.25 -1.34
C HIS A 275 -18.87 -19.83 -2.82
N GLU A 276 -19.94 -19.14 -3.22
CA GLU A 276 -20.05 -18.56 -4.55
C GLU A 276 -19.12 -17.36 -4.73
N GLY A 277 -18.62 -17.13 -5.94
CA GLY A 277 -17.82 -15.94 -6.24
C GLY A 277 -16.46 -15.91 -5.53
N VAL A 278 -15.86 -17.07 -5.27
CA VAL A 278 -14.45 -17.19 -4.86
C VAL A 278 -13.58 -17.39 -6.08
N TRP A 279 -12.58 -16.55 -6.26
CA TRP A 279 -11.58 -16.71 -7.31
C TRP A 279 -10.29 -17.28 -6.73
N PHE A 280 -10.04 -18.57 -6.97
CA PHE A 280 -8.73 -19.16 -6.69
C PHE A 280 -7.77 -18.76 -7.80
N ALA A 281 -6.77 -17.95 -7.46
CA ALA A 281 -5.89 -17.30 -8.42
C ALA A 281 -4.43 -17.56 -8.09
N THR A 282 -3.62 -17.70 -9.13
CA THR A 282 -2.18 -17.47 -9.05
C THR A 282 -1.92 -15.98 -8.79
N ARG A 283 -0.76 -15.66 -8.24
CA ARG A 283 -0.33 -14.27 -8.04
C ARG A 283 -0.07 -13.57 -9.36
N GLU A 284 0.43 -14.30 -10.36
CA GLU A 284 0.58 -13.83 -11.74
C GLU A 284 -0.76 -13.34 -12.30
N GLU A 285 -1.84 -14.11 -12.14
CA GLU A 285 -3.18 -13.70 -12.60
C GLU A 285 -3.70 -12.46 -11.85
N ILE A 286 -3.46 -12.38 -10.53
CA ILE A 286 -3.80 -11.17 -9.74
C ILE A 286 -3.00 -9.96 -10.25
N ALA A 287 -1.70 -10.14 -10.52
CA ALA A 287 -0.83 -9.07 -10.99
C ALA A 287 -1.27 -8.55 -12.36
N ASP A 288 -1.57 -9.45 -13.30
CA ASP A 288 -2.05 -9.11 -14.64
C ASP A 288 -3.41 -8.40 -14.58
N HIS A 289 -4.33 -8.93 -13.77
CA HIS A 289 -5.63 -8.29 -13.54
C HIS A 289 -5.47 -6.89 -12.97
N TRP A 290 -4.64 -6.73 -11.94
CA TRP A 290 -4.44 -5.44 -11.28
C TRP A 290 -3.79 -4.42 -12.22
N ALA A 291 -2.81 -4.84 -13.02
CA ALA A 291 -2.17 -3.95 -13.98
C ALA A 291 -3.12 -3.47 -15.07
N GLN A 292 -4.07 -4.31 -15.48
CA GLN A 292 -5.09 -3.93 -16.45
C GLN A 292 -6.18 -3.03 -15.83
N ALA A 293 -6.69 -3.39 -14.66
CA ALA A 293 -7.80 -2.68 -14.02
C ALA A 293 -7.32 -1.38 -13.34
N HIS A 294 -6.16 -1.41 -12.69
CA HIS A 294 -5.64 -0.34 -11.87
C HIS A 294 -4.19 -0.03 -12.28
N PRO A 295 -3.96 0.50 -13.50
CA PRO A 295 -2.61 0.87 -13.93
C PRO A 295 -2.00 1.91 -12.97
N PRO A 296 -0.66 1.99 -12.89
CA PRO A 296 0.01 2.96 -12.02
C PRO A 296 -0.50 4.37 -12.32
N LYS A 297 -0.99 5.07 -11.29
CA LYS A 297 -1.38 6.47 -11.42
C LYS A 297 -0.14 7.36 -11.38
N ALA A 298 0.01 8.20 -12.41
CA ALA A 298 0.94 9.31 -12.37
C ALA A 298 0.30 10.45 -11.57
N GLY A 299 0.94 10.83 -10.46
CA GLY A 299 0.47 11.92 -9.60
C GLY A 299 1.60 12.45 -8.73
N PRO A 300 1.47 13.69 -8.24
CA PRO A 300 2.43 14.24 -7.29
C PRO A 300 2.49 13.37 -6.04
N ARG A 301 3.70 13.10 -5.56
CA ARG A 301 3.95 12.47 -4.25
C ARG A 301 4.60 13.51 -3.34
N PRO A 302 3.81 14.37 -2.67
CA PRO A 302 4.30 15.44 -1.82
C PRO A 302 5.44 15.02 -0.87
N SER A 303 5.37 13.82 -0.30
CA SER A 303 6.37 13.27 0.62
C SER A 303 7.73 12.96 -0.04
N GLN A 304 7.77 12.85 -1.36
CA GLN A 304 8.97 12.53 -2.14
C GLN A 304 9.50 13.75 -2.93
N MET A 305 8.83 14.90 -2.84
CA MET A 305 9.28 16.12 -3.51
C MET A 305 10.49 16.72 -2.80
N ASP A 306 11.45 17.23 -3.58
CA ASP A 306 12.41 18.18 -3.03
C ASP A 306 11.70 19.48 -2.61
N ARG A 307 12.39 20.28 -1.79
CA ARG A 307 11.83 21.52 -1.24
C ARG A 307 11.35 22.48 -2.33
N GLY A 308 12.10 22.59 -3.43
CA GLY A 308 11.78 23.51 -4.52
C GLY A 308 10.48 23.13 -5.20
N SER A 309 10.37 21.88 -5.64
CA SER A 309 9.13 21.35 -6.26
C SER A 309 7.93 21.39 -5.31
N PHE A 310 8.13 21.10 -4.01
CA PHE A 310 7.04 21.17 -3.04
C PHE A 310 6.51 22.60 -2.86
N VAL A 311 7.40 23.59 -2.73
CA VAL A 311 7.01 25.00 -2.55
C VAL A 311 6.40 25.55 -3.84
N GLU A 312 6.90 25.17 -5.01
CA GLU A 312 6.26 25.51 -6.28
C GLU A 312 4.83 24.95 -6.36
N ALA A 313 4.65 23.70 -5.94
CA ALA A 313 3.34 23.04 -5.99
C ALA A 313 2.34 23.57 -4.95
N PHE A 314 2.79 23.89 -3.74
CA PHE A 314 1.90 24.14 -2.58
C PHE A 314 2.09 25.52 -1.91
N GLY A 315 3.08 26.32 -2.31
CA GLY A 315 3.37 27.63 -1.71
C GLY A 315 2.27 28.68 -1.91
N GLY A 316 1.42 28.49 -2.93
CA GLY A 316 0.26 29.34 -3.19
C GLY A 316 -0.99 28.98 -2.37
N VAL A 317 -1.02 27.84 -1.68
CA VAL A 317 -2.24 27.33 -1.01
C VAL A 317 -2.76 28.31 0.05
N PHE A 318 -1.85 28.87 0.85
CA PHE A 318 -2.12 29.92 1.84
C PHE A 318 -1.77 31.32 1.31
N GLU A 319 -2.22 31.67 0.10
CA GLU A 319 -2.18 33.01 -0.52
C GLU A 319 -0.91 33.86 -0.24
N HIS A 320 0.01 33.92 -1.21
CA HIS A 320 1.26 34.70 -1.11
C HIS A 320 2.14 34.38 0.13
N SER A 321 1.95 33.21 0.75
CA SER A 321 2.67 32.80 1.97
C SER A 321 3.48 31.50 1.78
N PRO A 322 4.48 31.49 0.88
CA PRO A 322 5.26 30.28 0.56
C PRO A 322 6.03 29.73 1.77
N TRP A 323 6.31 30.57 2.78
CA TRP A 323 6.96 30.17 4.03
C TRP A 323 6.19 29.06 4.77
N ILE A 324 4.87 28.95 4.57
CA ILE A 324 4.06 27.85 5.15
C ILE A 324 4.42 26.52 4.49
N ALA A 325 4.55 26.49 3.16
CA ALA A 325 4.99 25.30 2.44
C ALA A 325 6.44 24.94 2.74
N GLU A 326 7.32 25.94 2.88
CA GLU A 326 8.71 25.72 3.30
C GLU A 326 8.79 25.10 4.69
N GLY A 327 8.02 25.63 5.65
CA GLY A 327 7.92 25.06 6.99
C GLY A 327 7.34 23.65 6.97
N ALA A 328 6.35 23.38 6.11
CA ALA A 328 5.68 22.09 6.06
C ALA A 328 6.59 21.00 5.51
N HIS A 329 7.39 21.32 4.47
CA HIS A 329 8.42 20.41 3.96
C HIS A 329 9.46 20.06 5.04
N ALA A 330 9.80 21.02 5.90
CA ALA A 330 10.72 20.82 7.01
C ALA A 330 10.15 19.99 8.19
N LEU A 331 8.84 19.73 8.25
CA LEU A 331 8.19 18.92 9.30
C LEU A 331 8.30 17.39 9.08
N GLU A 332 9.22 16.94 8.22
CA GLU A 332 9.40 15.55 7.77
C GLU A 332 8.10 14.94 7.19
N LEU A 333 7.90 15.11 5.88
CA LEU A 333 6.76 14.53 5.18
C LEU A 333 6.96 13.03 4.95
N GLY A 334 6.06 12.20 5.49
CA GLY A 334 5.93 10.78 5.14
C GLY A 334 4.72 10.48 4.23
N PRO A 335 4.52 9.22 3.81
CA PRO A 335 3.49 8.85 2.82
C PRO A 335 2.02 9.12 3.20
N HIS A 336 1.73 9.43 4.47
CA HIS A 336 0.39 9.92 4.86
C HIS A 336 0.12 11.35 4.38
N HIS A 337 1.16 12.08 3.96
CA HIS A 337 1.06 13.40 3.37
C HIS A 337 0.83 13.37 1.86
N ASP A 338 0.80 12.19 1.22
CA ASP A 338 0.52 12.04 -0.21
C ASP A 338 -1.01 12.04 -0.49
N SER A 339 -1.72 13.00 0.11
CA SER A 339 -3.15 13.21 -0.02
C SER A 339 -3.49 14.68 0.29
N ALA A 340 -4.66 15.15 -0.16
CA ALA A 340 -5.14 16.50 0.18
C ALA A 340 -5.16 16.74 1.70
N ALA A 341 -5.75 15.83 2.47
CA ALA A 341 -5.80 15.91 3.93
C ALA A 341 -4.41 15.89 4.57
N GLY A 342 -3.50 15.11 4.02
CA GLY A 342 -2.13 15.00 4.48
C GLY A 342 -1.33 16.30 4.29
N VAL A 343 -1.33 16.87 3.08
CA VAL A 343 -0.68 18.16 2.82
C VAL A 343 -1.32 19.27 3.63
N HIS A 344 -2.66 19.27 3.74
CA HIS A 344 -3.41 20.23 4.55
C HIS A 344 -2.95 20.21 6.00
N ASN A 345 -2.82 19.01 6.59
CA ASN A 345 -2.33 18.84 7.95
C ASN A 345 -0.95 19.49 8.14
N ALA A 346 -0.01 19.24 7.23
CA ALA A 346 1.33 19.78 7.33
C ALA A 346 1.35 21.31 7.24
N LEU A 347 0.63 21.90 6.27
CA LEU A 347 0.54 23.35 6.10
C LEU A 347 -0.17 24.02 7.29
N ALA A 348 -1.30 23.46 7.74
CA ALA A 348 -2.06 24.00 8.86
C ALA A 348 -1.26 23.96 10.18
N ARG A 349 -0.44 22.93 10.41
CA ARG A 349 0.45 22.87 11.58
C ARG A 349 1.44 24.04 11.61
N VAL A 350 2.03 24.39 10.47
CA VAL A 350 2.94 25.53 10.36
C VAL A 350 2.20 26.84 10.58
N PHE A 351 1.02 26.99 9.96
CA PHE A 351 0.20 28.19 10.12
C PHE A 351 -0.24 28.41 11.58
N ARG A 352 -0.72 27.37 12.26
CA ARG A 352 -1.15 27.43 13.68
C ARG A 352 0.00 27.70 14.64
N ALA A 353 1.20 27.21 14.33
CA ALA A 353 2.40 27.43 15.15
C ALA A 353 3.03 28.82 14.94
N ALA A 354 2.62 29.55 13.90
CA ALA A 354 3.18 30.85 13.58
C ALA A 354 2.72 31.95 14.55
N THR A 355 3.53 33.00 14.64
CA THR A 355 3.22 34.20 15.43
C THR A 355 1.94 34.87 14.96
N ASP A 356 1.29 35.64 15.84
CA ASP A 356 0.10 36.42 15.48
C ASP A 356 0.38 37.38 14.31
N GLU A 357 1.58 37.96 14.25
CA GLU A 357 2.01 38.82 13.14
C GLU A 357 2.08 38.06 11.81
N GLN A 358 2.64 36.85 11.81
CA GLN A 358 2.69 36.02 10.59
C GLN A 358 1.30 35.58 10.16
N ARG A 359 0.46 35.13 11.10
CA ARG A 359 -0.93 34.73 10.81
C ARG A 359 -1.73 35.92 10.28
N LEU A 360 -1.62 37.10 10.91
CA LEU A 360 -2.23 38.33 10.42
C LEU A 360 -1.74 38.67 9.00
N GLY A 361 -0.45 38.49 8.73
CA GLY A 361 0.13 38.64 7.40
C GLY A 361 -0.63 37.82 6.35
N VAL A 362 -0.90 36.55 6.63
CA VAL A 362 -1.72 35.68 5.75
C VAL A 362 -3.13 36.24 5.58
N LEU A 363 -3.80 36.63 6.67
CA LEU A 363 -5.17 37.18 6.60
C LEU A 363 -5.23 38.45 5.74
N THR A 364 -4.24 39.34 5.88
CA THR A 364 -4.17 40.60 5.11
C THR A 364 -3.74 40.41 3.66
N ALA A 365 -2.98 39.35 3.37
CA ALA A 365 -2.63 38.96 2.01
C ALA A 365 -3.80 38.28 1.28
N HIS A 366 -4.80 37.79 2.02
CA HIS A 366 -5.99 37.22 1.42
C HIS A 366 -6.77 38.31 0.69
N PRO A 367 -7.06 38.14 -0.62
CA PRO A 367 -7.81 39.14 -1.37
C PRO A 367 -9.18 39.33 -0.75
N ASP A 368 -9.58 40.58 -0.58
CA ASP A 368 -10.87 40.91 -0.01
C ASP A 368 -12.00 40.43 -0.92
N LEU A 369 -13.06 39.85 -0.34
CA LEU A 369 -14.17 39.28 -1.11
C LEU A 369 -14.74 40.26 -2.14
N ALA A 370 -14.72 41.56 -1.81
CA ALA A 370 -15.26 42.65 -2.60
C ALA A 370 -14.32 43.16 -3.72
N GLY A 371 -13.00 43.17 -3.52
CA GLY A 371 -12.02 43.39 -4.60
C GLY A 371 -11.97 42.20 -5.56
N LYS A 372 -12.17 40.99 -5.05
CA LYS A 372 -12.39 39.76 -5.82
C LYS A 372 -13.65 39.87 -6.70
N LEU A 373 -14.71 40.53 -6.23
CA LEU A 373 -15.93 40.84 -7.01
C LEU A 373 -15.75 42.00 -8.01
N ALA A 374 -14.91 42.99 -7.69
CA ALA A 374 -14.61 44.12 -8.56
C ALA A 374 -13.67 43.75 -9.73
N ALA A 375 -12.80 42.76 -9.51
CA ALA A 375 -11.81 42.29 -10.48
C ALA A 375 -12.29 41.10 -11.34
N ALA A 376 -13.60 40.86 -11.47
CA ALA A 376 -14.22 39.73 -12.17
C ALA A 376 -13.84 39.53 -13.68
N GLY A 377 -12.82 40.24 -14.18
CA GLY A 377 -12.15 39.98 -15.46
C GLY A 377 -10.61 40.02 -15.42
N ARG A 378 -9.98 40.00 -14.24
CA ARG A 378 -8.51 40.10 -14.03
C ARG A 378 -7.95 39.13 -12.97
N LEU A 379 -8.75 38.19 -12.47
CA LEU A 379 -8.33 37.22 -11.46
C LEU A 379 -7.47 36.08 -12.06
N THR A 380 -6.70 35.39 -11.22
CA THR A 380 -6.04 34.13 -11.59
C THR A 380 -7.09 33.04 -11.84
N ALA A 381 -6.77 32.07 -12.69
CA ALA A 381 -7.71 31.01 -13.09
C ALA A 381 -8.33 30.26 -11.88
N GLU A 382 -7.53 30.01 -10.83
CA GLU A 382 -7.98 29.36 -9.59
C GLU A 382 -8.99 30.22 -8.82
N SER A 383 -8.80 31.54 -8.78
CA SER A 383 -9.71 32.46 -8.08
C SER A 383 -11.02 32.71 -8.83
N SER A 384 -11.06 32.59 -10.15
CA SER A 384 -12.30 32.72 -10.94
C SER A 384 -13.21 31.49 -10.77
N ALA A 385 -12.63 30.29 -10.70
CA ALA A 385 -13.39 29.06 -10.48
C ALA A 385 -14.03 29.01 -9.08
N GLU A 386 -13.33 29.50 -8.05
CA GLU A 386 -13.85 29.57 -6.67
C GLU A 386 -15.10 30.45 -6.52
N GLN A 387 -15.25 31.50 -7.34
CA GLN A 387 -16.34 32.46 -7.21
C GLN A 387 -17.61 32.08 -7.97
N ALA A 388 -17.45 31.43 -9.13
CA ALA A 388 -18.57 30.99 -9.96
C ALA A 388 -19.50 30.01 -9.21
N GLY A 389 -18.94 29.16 -8.33
CA GLY A 389 -19.70 28.18 -7.55
C GLY A 389 -20.71 28.78 -6.56
N ALA A 390 -20.47 30.00 -6.05
CA ALA A 390 -21.35 30.66 -5.09
C ALA A 390 -22.31 31.69 -5.71
N GLY A 391 -22.28 31.86 -7.05
CA GLY A 391 -23.07 32.85 -7.77
C GLY A 391 -22.65 34.30 -7.51
N LEU A 392 -21.39 34.50 -7.10
CA LEU A 392 -20.81 35.82 -6.81
C LEU A 392 -20.40 36.56 -8.10
N ASP A 393 -20.24 35.84 -9.20
CA ASP A 393 -20.05 36.38 -10.56
C ASP A 393 -21.31 37.07 -11.12
N MET A 394 -22.49 36.79 -10.54
CA MET A 394 -23.79 37.29 -10.97
C MET A 394 -24.39 38.37 -10.04
N LEU A 395 -23.58 39.04 -9.22
CA LEU A 395 -24.04 40.12 -8.35
C LEU A 395 -24.50 41.35 -9.14
N THR A 396 -25.60 41.96 -8.68
CA THR A 396 -25.99 43.30 -9.15
C THR A 396 -24.99 44.36 -8.65
N ASP A 397 -24.98 45.53 -9.27
CA ASP A 397 -24.14 46.65 -8.83
C ASP A 397 -24.44 47.07 -7.38
N GLU A 398 -25.71 47.02 -6.97
CA GLU A 398 -26.16 47.32 -5.61
C GLU A 398 -25.65 46.28 -4.60
N GLU A 399 -25.75 44.99 -4.94
CA GLU A 399 -25.23 43.92 -4.09
C GLU A 399 -23.70 44.02 -3.94
N ARG A 400 -22.99 44.34 -5.03
CA ARG A 400 -21.54 44.55 -5.01
C ARG A 400 -21.14 45.73 -4.12
N ALA A 401 -21.86 46.85 -4.21
CA ALA A 401 -21.63 48.01 -3.36
C ALA A 401 -21.86 47.66 -1.87
N ASN A 402 -22.89 46.87 -1.57
CA ASN A 402 -23.16 46.41 -0.21
C ASN A 402 -22.02 45.52 0.34
N PHE A 403 -21.53 44.55 -0.44
CA PHE A 403 -20.37 43.73 -0.05
C PHE A 403 -19.09 44.56 0.15
N GLN A 404 -18.85 45.57 -0.70
CA GLN A 404 -17.73 46.49 -0.55
C GLN A 404 -17.82 47.29 0.74
N GLN A 405 -19.00 47.83 1.06
CA GLN A 405 -19.23 48.57 2.28
C GLN A 405 -19.03 47.69 3.52
N LEU A 406 -19.68 46.51 3.57
CA LEU A 406 -19.57 45.58 4.69
C LEU A 406 -18.12 45.13 4.91
N ASN A 407 -17.37 44.87 3.84
CA ASN A 407 -15.96 44.52 3.97
C ASN A 407 -15.11 45.70 4.46
N ALA A 408 -15.35 46.92 3.98
CA ALA A 408 -14.63 48.11 4.44
C ALA A 408 -14.87 48.36 5.94
N GLU A 409 -16.12 48.22 6.40
CA GLU A 409 -16.48 48.30 7.82
C GLU A 409 -15.80 47.18 8.64
N TYR A 410 -15.78 45.96 8.11
CA TYR A 410 -15.10 44.83 8.75
C TYR A 410 -13.59 45.05 8.89
N VAL A 411 -12.93 45.51 7.82
CA VAL A 411 -11.48 45.84 7.83
C VAL A 411 -11.19 46.96 8.81
N ALA A 412 -11.99 48.03 8.82
CA ALA A 412 -11.80 49.16 9.74
C ALA A 412 -11.89 48.72 11.20
N ARG A 413 -12.73 47.72 11.50
CA ARG A 413 -12.94 47.21 12.85
C ARG A 413 -11.88 46.19 13.29
N HIS A 414 -11.52 45.26 12.40
CA HIS A 414 -10.73 44.08 12.78
C HIS A 414 -9.29 44.11 12.27
N GLY A 415 -9.00 44.92 11.24
CA GLY A 415 -7.67 45.12 10.67
C GLY A 415 -7.29 44.11 9.57
N PHE A 416 -8.22 43.28 9.11
CA PHE A 416 -8.05 42.31 8.02
C PHE A 416 -9.39 42.12 7.28
N PRO A 417 -9.38 41.66 6.02
CA PRO A 417 -10.60 41.47 5.23
C PRO A 417 -11.50 40.37 5.79
N PHE A 418 -12.78 40.41 5.43
CA PHE A 418 -13.70 39.32 5.75
C PHE A 418 -13.36 38.09 4.91
N ILE A 419 -13.06 36.98 5.58
CA ILE A 419 -12.68 35.73 4.95
C ILE A 419 -13.74 34.66 5.25
N ILE A 420 -14.16 33.95 4.20
CA ILE A 420 -15.08 32.83 4.26
C ILE A 420 -14.81 31.86 3.09
N ALA A 421 -14.93 30.56 3.33
CA ALA A 421 -14.82 29.54 2.30
C ALA A 421 -16.02 29.60 1.35
N VAL A 422 -15.85 30.27 0.21
CA VAL A 422 -16.92 30.56 -0.74
C VAL A 422 -17.60 29.29 -1.27
N LYS A 423 -16.86 28.20 -1.52
CA LYS A 423 -17.40 26.93 -2.02
C LYS A 423 -18.37 26.23 -1.06
N ASP A 424 -18.27 26.49 0.24
CA ASP A 424 -19.20 25.95 1.24
C ASP A 424 -20.44 26.86 1.42
N ASN A 425 -20.52 27.97 0.69
CA ASN A 425 -21.49 29.03 0.95
C ASN A 425 -22.23 29.49 -0.31
N THR A 426 -23.43 30.03 -0.07
CA THR A 426 -24.20 30.77 -1.08
C THR A 426 -24.07 32.26 -0.82
N LYS A 427 -24.39 33.10 -1.81
CA LYS A 427 -24.50 34.56 -1.63
C LYS A 427 -25.28 34.94 -0.35
N ALA A 428 -26.43 34.30 -0.11
CA ALA A 428 -27.29 34.60 1.04
C ALA A 428 -26.61 34.25 2.37
N SER A 429 -25.98 33.07 2.46
CA SER A 429 -25.28 32.66 3.69
C SER A 429 -24.03 33.50 3.96
N ILE A 430 -23.36 34.02 2.93
CA ILE A 430 -22.24 34.96 3.10
C ILE A 430 -22.73 36.28 3.70
N LEU A 431 -23.82 36.86 3.19
CA LEU A 431 -24.40 38.10 3.75
C LEU A 431 -24.83 37.91 5.21
N GLU A 432 -25.50 36.80 5.50
CA GLU A 432 -25.88 36.45 6.87
C GLU A 432 -24.65 36.32 7.79
N ALA A 433 -23.61 35.65 7.31
CA ALA A 433 -22.35 35.52 8.05
C ALA A 433 -21.69 36.88 8.30
N PHE A 434 -21.69 37.80 7.31
CA PHE A 434 -21.19 39.16 7.46
C PHE A 434 -21.91 39.90 8.58
N HIS A 435 -23.24 39.96 8.53
CA HIS A 435 -24.04 40.67 9.53
C HIS A 435 -23.87 40.09 10.93
N ARG A 436 -23.77 38.76 11.05
CA ARG A 436 -23.53 38.09 12.33
C ARG A 436 -22.13 38.39 12.88
N ARG A 437 -21.10 38.39 12.02
CA ARG A 437 -19.69 38.44 12.42
C ARG A 437 -19.13 39.85 12.58
N ILE A 438 -19.68 40.84 11.88
CA ILE A 438 -19.18 42.23 11.96
C ILE A 438 -19.28 42.82 13.37
N GLY A 439 -20.23 42.30 14.18
CA GLY A 439 -20.45 42.70 15.57
C GLY A 439 -19.49 42.10 16.59
N ASN A 440 -18.70 41.09 16.22
CA ASN A 440 -17.81 40.37 17.14
C ASN A 440 -16.61 41.25 17.57
N ASP A 441 -15.84 40.77 18.55
CA ASP A 441 -14.54 41.34 18.91
C ASP A 441 -13.43 40.82 17.98
N ARG A 442 -12.30 41.53 17.96
CA ARG A 442 -11.18 41.25 17.04
C ARG A 442 -10.54 39.88 17.28
N ALA A 443 -10.46 39.40 18.52
CA ALA A 443 -9.82 38.11 18.80
C ALA A 443 -10.69 36.96 18.29
N THR A 444 -12.00 37.03 18.56
CA THR A 444 -12.97 36.07 18.03
C THR A 444 -12.93 36.00 16.49
N GLU A 445 -12.88 37.17 15.83
CA GLU A 445 -12.82 37.20 14.36
C GLU A 445 -11.47 36.78 13.79
N PHE A 446 -10.38 36.99 14.51
CA PHE A 446 -9.06 36.53 14.09
C PHE A 446 -9.00 35.00 14.05
N ASP A 447 -9.52 34.35 15.09
CA ASP A 447 -9.61 32.89 15.15
C ASP A 447 -10.56 32.33 14.09
N GLU A 448 -11.70 33.00 13.85
CA GLU A 448 -12.62 32.61 12.78
C GLU A 448 -11.98 32.78 11.39
N ALA A 449 -11.32 33.90 11.12
CA ALA A 449 -10.65 34.13 9.84
C ALA A 449 -9.54 33.10 9.59
N CYS A 450 -8.76 32.73 10.62
CA CYS A 450 -7.79 31.64 10.53
C CYS A 450 -8.44 30.31 10.16
N ARG A 451 -9.57 29.95 10.81
CA ARG A 451 -10.33 28.73 10.46
C ARG A 451 -10.83 28.74 9.02
N GLN A 452 -11.30 29.88 8.53
CA GLN A 452 -11.77 30.01 7.15
C GLN A 452 -10.63 29.90 6.14
N VAL A 453 -9.45 30.46 6.43
CA VAL A 453 -8.25 30.27 5.58
C VAL A 453 -7.85 28.80 5.51
N GLU A 454 -7.83 28.09 6.65
CA GLU A 454 -7.54 26.66 6.65
C GLU A 454 -8.57 25.85 5.84
N ARG A 455 -9.86 26.20 5.91
CA ARG A 455 -10.91 25.53 5.12
C ARG A 455 -10.76 25.80 3.63
N ILE A 456 -10.41 27.03 3.23
CA ILE A 456 -10.10 27.37 1.84
C ILE A 456 -8.90 26.55 1.34
N ALA A 457 -7.83 26.45 2.14
CA ALA A 457 -6.66 25.65 1.82
C ALA A 457 -7.00 24.17 1.61
N GLU A 458 -7.87 23.60 2.45
CA GLU A 458 -8.35 22.21 2.32
C GLU A 458 -9.05 21.99 0.98
N LEU A 459 -9.99 22.87 0.62
CA LEU A 459 -10.75 22.80 -0.63
C LEU A 459 -9.85 22.93 -1.87
N ARG A 460 -8.83 23.80 -1.82
CA ARG A 460 -7.84 23.94 -2.89
C ARG A 460 -6.98 22.70 -3.07
N LEU A 461 -6.59 22.07 -1.96
CA LEU A 461 -5.79 20.84 -1.99
C LEU A 461 -6.61 19.66 -2.53
N ALA A 462 -7.88 19.55 -2.15
CA ALA A 462 -8.78 18.53 -2.70
C ALA A 462 -8.88 18.63 -4.22
N GLU A 463 -9.05 19.84 -4.77
CA GLU A 463 -9.07 20.04 -6.23
C GLU A 463 -7.75 19.75 -6.91
N LYS A 464 -6.62 19.98 -6.23
CA LYS A 464 -5.28 19.76 -6.80
C LYS A 464 -4.85 18.30 -6.76
N LEU A 465 -5.26 17.53 -5.75
CA LEU A 465 -4.74 16.18 -5.48
C LEU A 465 -5.77 15.06 -5.68
N ASP A 466 -7.07 15.34 -5.59
CA ASP A 466 -8.13 14.33 -5.73
C ASP A 466 -8.76 14.33 -7.14
N ALA A 467 -8.18 15.08 -8.09
CA ALA A 467 -8.65 15.24 -9.48
C ALA A 467 -8.24 14.11 -10.45
#